data_AF-M5GF17-F1
#
_entry.id   AF-M5GF17-F1
#
_cell.length_a   1.000
_cell.length_b   1.000
_cell.length_c   1.000
_cell.angle_alpha   90.00
_cell.angle_beta   90.00
_cell.angle_gamma   90.00
#
_symmetry.space_group_name_H-M   'P 1'
#
loop_
_entity.id
_entity.type
_entity.pdbx_description
1 polymer ?
#
loop_
_entity_poly.entity_id
_entity_poly.type
_entity_poly.pdbx_seq_one_letter_code
_entity_poly.pdbx_strand_id
1 'polypeptide(L)'
;MYLDVPSITVALNECNETYLIPLSECLDWKMLQNSLWNLFPNFTGRQFKVYATDGSRIPKAFYMHYAKDSAHFYVELKGTDHMISMHVELPEDYEGYFNMHLSPTTKLSDVKKYITSCVDICVDDMRFRKMKRRLEDDESIEEAESTEGNVITLTEL
;
A
#
# COMPACT_ATOMS: atom_id res chain seq x y z
N MET A 1 -33.82 -1.44 10.15
CA MET A 1 -32.83 -2.17 10.96
C MET A 1 -31.50 -2.02 10.25
N TYR A 2 -30.52 -1.37 10.87
CA TYR A 2 -29.15 -1.44 10.38
C TYR A 2 -28.62 -2.82 10.77
N LEU A 3 -28.19 -3.62 9.79
CA LEU A 3 -27.45 -4.84 10.06
C LEU A 3 -26.10 -4.39 10.60
N ASP A 4 -25.79 -4.70 11.86
CA ASP A 4 -24.44 -4.50 12.39
C ASP A 4 -23.48 -5.32 11.53
N VAL A 5 -22.63 -4.63 10.78
CA VAL A 5 -21.60 -5.25 9.94
C VAL A 5 -20.44 -5.64 10.86
N PRO A 6 -20.09 -6.93 10.95
CA PRO A 6 -18.96 -7.36 11.77
C PRO A 6 -17.69 -6.63 11.36
N SER A 7 -17.00 -6.04 12.32
CA SER A 7 -15.86 -5.16 12.04
C SER A 7 -14.79 -5.24 13.12
N ILE A 8 -13.56 -4.90 12.74
CA ILE A 8 -12.46 -4.65 13.66
C ILE A 8 -12.25 -3.15 13.80
N THR A 9 -11.80 -2.73 14.97
CA THR A 9 -11.35 -1.36 15.22
C THR A 9 -9.82 -1.32 15.15
N VAL A 10 -9.30 -0.44 14.30
CA VAL A 10 -7.86 -0.21 14.18
C VAL A 10 -7.54 1.22 14.59
N ALA A 11 -6.74 1.38 15.64
CA ALA A 11 -6.16 2.64 16.05
C ALA A 11 -4.78 2.82 15.41
N LEU A 12 -4.58 3.93 14.70
CA LEU A 12 -3.29 4.27 14.10
C LEU A 12 -2.51 5.23 15.00
N ASN A 13 -1.30 4.80 15.38
CA ASN A 13 -0.48 5.57 16.31
C ASN A 13 0.00 6.92 15.72
N GLU A 14 0.14 7.02 14.39
CA GLU A 14 0.59 8.25 13.71
C GLU A 14 -0.53 9.31 13.56
N CYS A 15 -1.81 8.91 13.53
CA CYS A 15 -2.93 9.80 13.23
C CYS A 15 -3.85 10.08 14.43
N ASN A 16 -3.66 9.39 15.55
CA ASN A 16 -4.53 9.46 16.74
C ASN A 16 -6.03 9.24 16.41
N GLU A 17 -6.30 8.50 15.33
CA GLU A 17 -7.63 8.19 14.82
C GLU A 17 -7.88 6.67 14.84
N THR A 18 -9.15 6.30 14.96
CA THR A 18 -9.62 4.91 14.93
C THR A 18 -10.49 4.67 13.72
N TYR A 19 -10.26 3.56 13.03
CA TYR A 19 -10.97 3.17 11.82
C TYR A 19 -11.66 1.84 12.03
N LEU A 20 -12.85 1.70 11.47
CA LEU A 20 -13.58 0.45 11.42
C LEU A 20 -13.33 -0.22 10.07
N ILE A 21 -12.77 -1.42 10.11
CA ILE A 21 -12.55 -2.24 8.91
C ILE A 21 -13.52 -3.42 8.97
N PRO A 22 -14.35 -3.65 7.94
CA PRO A 22 -15.21 -4.82 7.90
C PRO A 22 -14.39 -6.11 8.08
N LEU A 23 -14.86 -7.02 8.92
CA LEU A 23 -14.12 -8.25 9.22
C LEU A 23 -13.83 -9.06 7.95
N SER A 24 -14.76 -9.02 6.98
CA SER A 24 -14.62 -9.64 5.67
C SER A 24 -13.45 -9.10 4.84
N GLU A 25 -12.96 -7.90 5.13
CA GLU A 25 -11.83 -7.27 4.45
C GLU A 25 -10.52 -7.42 5.21
N CYS A 26 -10.51 -8.06 6.37
CA CYS A 26 -9.32 -8.22 7.20
C CYS A 26 -9.23 -9.59 7.87
N LEU A 27 -9.75 -10.64 7.24
CA LEU A 27 -9.72 -12.01 7.79
C LEU A 27 -8.29 -12.57 7.93
N ASP A 28 -7.39 -12.14 7.06
CA ASP A 28 -5.97 -12.50 7.11
C ASP A 28 -5.07 -11.26 7.04
N TRP A 29 -3.76 -11.48 7.22
CA TRP A 29 -2.79 -10.39 7.25
C TRP A 29 -2.70 -9.62 5.93
N LYS A 30 -2.78 -10.31 4.79
CA LYS A 30 -2.68 -9.69 3.47
C LYS A 30 -3.92 -8.82 3.20
N MET A 31 -5.09 -9.29 3.62
CA MET A 31 -6.33 -8.54 3.53
C MET A 31 -6.28 -7.27 4.42
N LEU A 32 -5.87 -7.41 5.69
CA LEU A 32 -5.65 -6.25 6.57
C LEU A 32 -4.67 -5.24 5.95
N GLN A 33 -3.55 -5.73 5.41
CA GLN A 33 -2.55 -4.89 4.74
C GLN A 33 -3.15 -4.11 3.57
N ASN A 34 -3.91 -4.77 2.71
CA ASN A 34 -4.57 -4.12 1.58
C ASN A 34 -5.62 -3.10 2.04
N SER A 35 -6.45 -3.42 3.04
CA SER A 35 -7.42 -2.47 3.60
C SER A 35 -6.74 -1.23 4.18
N LEU A 36 -5.63 -1.41 4.91
CA LEU A 36 -4.84 -0.29 5.42
C LEU A 36 -4.25 0.55 4.29
N TRP A 37 -3.78 -0.04 3.20
CA TRP A 37 -3.27 0.71 2.05
C TRP A 37 -4.35 1.47 1.28
N ASN A 38 -5.55 0.88 1.18
CA ASN A 38 -6.68 1.55 0.55
C ASN A 38 -7.17 2.75 1.39
N LEU A 39 -7.22 2.59 2.72
CA LEU A 39 -7.61 3.67 3.64
C LEU A 39 -6.51 4.74 3.76
N PHE A 40 -5.24 4.32 3.70
CA PHE A 40 -4.07 5.17 3.85
C PHE A 40 -3.11 4.93 2.70
N PRO A 41 -3.30 5.59 1.55
CA PRO A 41 -2.45 5.40 0.37
C PRO A 41 -0.97 5.70 0.64
N ASN A 42 -0.69 6.64 1.55
CA ASN A 42 0.64 6.97 2.05
C ASN A 42 1.29 5.83 2.86
N PHE A 43 0.56 4.76 3.19
CA PHE A 43 1.09 3.56 3.82
C PHE A 43 1.40 2.44 2.84
N THR A 44 1.07 2.60 1.56
CA THR A 44 1.37 1.62 0.51
C THR A 44 2.84 1.26 0.52
N GLY A 45 3.15 -0.04 0.59
CA GLY A 45 4.53 -0.53 0.67
C GLY A 45 5.22 -0.36 2.04
N ARG A 46 4.61 0.33 3.02
CA ARG A 46 5.17 0.45 4.38
C ARG A 46 4.96 -0.84 5.16
N GLN A 47 5.98 -1.23 5.94
CA GLN A 47 5.83 -2.27 6.94
C GLN A 47 5.12 -1.71 8.17
N PHE A 48 4.20 -2.50 8.73
CA PHE A 48 3.53 -2.18 9.98
C PHE A 48 3.63 -3.34 10.98
N LYS A 49 3.44 -3.01 12.25
CA LYS A 49 3.25 -3.96 13.35
C LYS A 49 1.84 -3.78 13.90
N VAL A 50 1.22 -4.89 14.26
CA VAL A 50 -0.09 -4.92 14.90
C VAL A 50 0.10 -5.33 16.35
N TYR A 51 -0.58 -4.64 17.26
CA TYR A 51 -0.61 -4.94 18.69
C TYR A 51 -2.05 -5.13 19.14
N ALA A 52 -2.26 -6.02 20.10
CA ALA A 52 -3.53 -6.16 20.80
C ALA A 52 -3.70 -5.04 21.85
N THR A 53 -4.88 -4.96 22.45
CA THR A 53 -5.21 -3.93 23.44
C THR A 53 -4.40 -4.00 24.73
N ASP A 54 -3.84 -5.17 25.04
CA ASP A 54 -2.92 -5.38 26.17
C ASP A 54 -1.47 -4.96 25.86
N GLY A 55 -1.23 -4.41 24.67
CA GLY A 55 0.10 -4.00 24.19
C GLY A 55 0.95 -5.16 23.64
N SER A 56 0.43 -6.40 23.64
CA SER A 56 1.15 -7.54 23.07
C SER A 56 1.25 -7.43 21.55
N ARG A 57 2.43 -7.71 21.00
CA ARG A 57 2.64 -7.71 19.54
C ARG A 57 2.01 -8.96 18.94
N ILE A 58 1.16 -8.78 17.94
CA ILE A 58 0.55 -9.86 17.17
C ILE A 58 1.48 -10.24 16.01
N PRO A 59 2.04 -11.46 15.98
CA PRO A 59 2.86 -11.89 14.87
C PRO A 59 1.99 -12.15 13.63
N LYS A 60 2.51 -11.81 12.44
CA LYS A 60 1.81 -12.00 11.15
C LYS A 60 1.20 -13.40 10.99
N ALA A 61 1.95 -14.45 11.36
CA ALA A 61 1.50 -15.84 11.24
C ALA A 61 0.30 -16.19 12.13
N PHE A 62 0.05 -15.43 13.20
CA PHE A 62 -1.03 -15.71 14.16
C PHE A 62 -2.18 -14.70 14.09
N TYR A 63 -2.11 -13.68 13.23
CA TYR A 63 -3.11 -12.61 13.16
C TYR A 63 -4.54 -13.13 13.00
N MET A 64 -4.75 -14.17 12.19
CA MET A 64 -6.07 -14.76 11.97
C MET A 64 -6.75 -15.25 13.27
N HIS A 65 -5.98 -15.60 14.31
CA HIS A 65 -6.56 -15.99 15.62
C HIS A 65 -7.12 -14.82 16.41
N TYR A 66 -6.70 -13.60 16.07
CA TYR A 66 -7.11 -12.36 16.71
C TYR A 66 -8.19 -11.62 15.91
N ALA A 67 -8.22 -11.79 14.58
CA ALA A 67 -9.22 -11.18 13.69
C ALA A 67 -10.62 -11.74 13.96
N LYS A 68 -11.36 -11.11 14.88
CA LYS A 68 -12.72 -11.45 15.27
C LYS A 68 -13.57 -10.19 15.29
N ASP A 69 -14.88 -10.37 15.25
CA ASP A 69 -15.81 -9.25 15.37
C ASP A 69 -15.55 -8.46 16.66
N SER A 70 -15.60 -7.14 16.57
CA SER A 70 -15.29 -6.19 17.64
C SER A 70 -13.86 -6.28 18.21
N ALA A 71 -12.92 -6.92 17.50
CA ALA A 71 -11.51 -6.91 17.89
C ALA A 71 -10.93 -5.50 17.76
N HIS A 72 -10.05 -5.14 18.69
CA HIS A 72 -9.39 -3.83 18.74
C HIS A 72 -7.88 -4.01 18.61
N PHE A 73 -7.28 -3.30 17.65
CA PHE A 73 -5.84 -3.36 17.39
C PHE A 73 -5.22 -1.97 17.35
N TYR A 74 -3.96 -1.90 17.77
CA TYR A 74 -3.09 -0.78 17.51
C TYR A 74 -2.16 -1.12 16.35
N VAL A 75 -2.08 -0.24 15.36
CA VAL A 75 -1.16 -0.38 14.23
C VAL A 75 -0.08 0.68 14.34
N GLU A 76 1.16 0.22 14.44
CA GLU A 76 2.37 1.04 14.40
C GLU A 76 3.04 0.84 13.05
N LEU A 77 3.21 1.93 12.30
CA LEU A 77 4.02 1.88 11.09
C LEU A 77 5.48 1.88 11.51
N LYS A 78 6.28 1.00 10.90
CA LYS A 78 7.73 1.09 11.09
C LYS A 78 8.21 2.37 10.40
N GLY A 79 9.11 3.07 11.09
CA GLY A 79 9.71 4.33 10.67
C GLY A 79 10.16 4.32 9.21
N THR A 80 9.96 5.48 8.59
CA THR A 80 10.27 5.86 7.21
C THR A 80 11.77 5.95 6.98
N ASP A 81 12.56 4.92 7.30
CA ASP A 81 13.99 5.14 7.32
C ASP A 81 14.52 5.52 5.94
N HIS A 82 14.06 4.93 4.83
CA HIS A 82 14.33 5.44 3.47
C HIS A 82 13.06 5.30 2.62
N MET A 83 12.11 6.25 2.69
CA MET A 83 11.02 6.29 1.71
C MET A 83 11.45 7.12 0.51
N ILE A 84 11.16 6.60 -0.68
CA ILE A 84 11.47 7.24 -1.95
C ILE A 84 10.21 7.95 -2.44
N SER A 85 10.32 9.26 -2.66
CA SER A 85 9.25 10.06 -3.28
C SER A 85 9.36 9.92 -4.79
N MET A 86 8.37 9.30 -5.41
CA MET A 86 8.33 9.01 -6.85
C MET A 86 7.16 9.73 -7.52
N HIS A 87 7.43 10.29 -8.69
CA HIS A 87 6.44 10.90 -9.57
C HIS A 87 6.18 9.97 -10.74
N VAL A 88 4.96 9.47 -10.86
CA VAL A 88 4.56 8.58 -11.95
C VAL A 88 3.68 9.35 -12.92
N GLU A 89 4.19 9.59 -14.12
CA GLU A 89 3.43 10.19 -15.22
C GLU A 89 2.63 9.13 -15.95
N LEU A 90 1.36 9.41 -16.21
CA LEU A 90 0.51 8.56 -17.04
C LEU A 90 0.82 8.75 -18.54
N PRO A 91 0.39 7.82 -19.41
CA PRO A 91 0.52 7.99 -20.86
C PRO A 91 -0.18 9.27 -21.35
N GLU A 92 0.23 9.80 -22.50
CA GLU A 92 -0.31 11.07 -23.06
C GLU A 92 -1.83 11.07 -23.24
N ASP A 93 -2.44 9.90 -23.42
CA ASP A 93 -3.89 9.71 -23.51
C ASP A 93 -4.63 9.96 -22.18
N TYR A 94 -3.89 10.08 -21.08
CA TYR A 94 -4.40 10.30 -19.73
C TYR A 94 -3.77 11.55 -19.12
N GLU A 95 -4.59 12.55 -18.82
CA GLU A 95 -4.12 13.72 -18.08
C GLU A 95 -3.89 13.35 -16.62
N GLY A 96 -2.64 13.31 -16.17
CA GLY A 96 -2.33 13.24 -14.76
C GLY A 96 -0.99 12.61 -14.39
N TYR A 97 -0.70 12.69 -13.10
CA TYR A 97 0.44 12.05 -12.48
C TYR A 97 0.08 11.56 -11.07
N PHE A 98 0.85 10.62 -10.56
CA PHE A 98 0.79 10.16 -9.17
C PHE A 98 2.06 10.58 -8.42
N ASN A 99 1.89 11.26 -7.29
CA ASN A 99 2.97 11.41 -6.32
C ASN A 99 2.84 10.30 -5.28
N MET A 100 3.86 9.45 -5.18
CA MET A 100 3.87 8.28 -4.31
C MET A 100 5.08 8.31 -3.38
N HIS A 101 4.90 7.95 -2.12
CA HIS A 101 6.01 7.70 -1.20
C HIS A 101 6.10 6.20 -0.99
N LEU A 102 7.15 5.58 -1.52
CA LEU A 102 7.29 4.13 -1.61
C LEU A 102 8.51 3.63 -0.84
N SER A 103 8.44 2.38 -0.38
CA SER A 103 9.62 1.72 0.16
C SER A 103 10.61 1.40 -0.97
N PRO A 104 11.93 1.41 -0.74
CA PRO A 104 12.92 1.05 -1.76
C PRO A 104 12.74 -0.39 -2.23
N THR A 105 12.20 -1.23 -1.35
CA THR A 105 11.90 -2.64 -1.64
C THR A 105 10.55 -2.87 -2.33
N THR A 106 9.70 -1.84 -2.48
CA THR A 106 8.42 -1.96 -3.19
C THR A 106 8.67 -2.36 -4.64
N LYS A 107 7.88 -3.29 -5.18
CA LYS A 107 8.01 -3.74 -6.57
C LYS A 107 7.17 -2.88 -7.50
N LEU A 108 7.65 -2.67 -8.73
CA LEU A 108 6.93 -1.91 -9.74
C LEU A 108 5.56 -2.54 -10.08
N SER A 109 5.46 -3.86 -10.07
CA SER A 109 4.16 -4.55 -10.18
C SER A 109 3.13 -4.15 -9.13
N ASP A 110 3.55 -3.79 -7.91
CA ASP A 110 2.62 -3.30 -6.88
C ASP A 110 2.23 -1.84 -7.11
N VAL A 111 3.13 -1.02 -7.68
CA VAL A 111 2.82 0.34 -8.12
C VAL A 111 1.76 0.34 -9.23
N LYS A 112 1.89 -0.58 -10.20
CA LYS A 112 0.89 -0.78 -11.26
C LYS A 112 -0.50 -1.10 -10.71
N LYS A 113 -0.58 -2.09 -9.82
CA LYS A 113 -1.86 -2.46 -9.18
C LYS A 113 -2.49 -1.29 -8.45
N TYR A 114 -1.67 -0.48 -7.78
CA TYR A 114 -2.15 0.74 -7.12
C TYR A 114 -2.73 1.72 -8.14
N ILE A 115 -2.01 2.01 -9.23
CA ILE A 115 -2.50 2.91 -10.28
C ILE A 115 -3.82 2.40 -10.86
N THR A 116 -3.92 1.12 -11.25
CA THR A 116 -5.17 0.51 -11.74
C THR A 116 -6.29 0.53 -10.70
N SER A 117 -5.99 0.56 -9.40
CA SER A 117 -7.00 0.72 -8.36
C SER A 117 -7.50 2.16 -8.22
N CYS A 118 -6.68 3.14 -8.58
CA CYS A 118 -7.00 4.57 -8.47
C CYS A 118 -7.61 5.17 -9.74
N VAL A 119 -7.21 4.65 -10.89
CA VAL A 119 -7.70 5.05 -12.21
C VAL A 119 -8.08 3.79 -12.97
N ASP A 120 -9.20 3.86 -13.71
CA ASP A 120 -9.74 2.74 -14.50
C ASP A 120 -8.89 2.52 -15.77
N ILE A 121 -7.60 2.24 -15.56
CA ILE A 121 -6.59 2.03 -16.60
C ILE A 121 -6.04 0.63 -16.41
N CYS A 122 -6.14 -0.17 -17.47
CA CYS A 122 -5.45 -1.45 -17.56
C CYS A 122 -3.96 -1.18 -17.85
N VAL A 123 -3.10 -1.30 -16.83
CA VAL A 123 -1.65 -1.06 -16.96
C VAL A 123 -0.86 -2.37 -17.16
N ASP A 124 -1.54 -3.50 -17.32
CA ASP A 124 -0.92 -4.82 -17.49
C ASP A 124 -0.04 -4.86 -18.76
N ASP A 125 -0.50 -4.24 -19.84
CA ASP A 125 0.22 -4.12 -21.12
C ASP A 125 1.14 -2.90 -21.20
N MET A 126 1.27 -2.13 -20.12
CA MET A 126 2.15 -0.96 -20.07
C MET A 126 3.51 -1.32 -19.46
N ARG A 127 4.51 -0.49 -19.70
CA ARG A 127 5.83 -0.61 -19.07
C ARG A 127 6.24 0.70 -18.45
N PHE A 128 6.83 0.62 -17.26
CA PHE A 128 7.48 1.76 -16.66
C PHE A 128 8.76 2.07 -17.41
N ARG A 129 8.96 3.35 -17.68
CA ARG A 129 10.12 3.87 -18.34
C ARG A 129 10.68 5.02 -17.53
N LYS A 130 12.00 5.01 -17.34
CA LYS A 130 12.74 6.10 -16.73
C LYS A 130 13.81 6.57 -17.70
N MET A 131 13.68 7.80 -18.18
CA MET A 131 14.48 8.35 -19.29
C MET A 131 14.47 7.43 -20.54
N LYS A 132 15.57 6.72 -20.81
CA LYS A 132 15.70 5.78 -21.94
C LYS A 132 15.68 4.31 -21.51
N ARG A 133 15.60 4.04 -20.20
CA ARG A 133 15.61 2.69 -19.65
C ARG A 133 14.17 2.19 -19.44
N ARG A 134 13.88 1.00 -19.96
CA ARG A 134 12.68 0.24 -19.62
C ARG A 134 12.92 -0.48 -18.30
N LEU A 135 11.91 -0.49 -17.43
CA LEU A 135 11.95 -1.12 -16.12
C LEU A 135 11.03 -2.34 -16.11
N GLU A 136 11.48 -3.43 -15.50
CA GLU A 136 10.71 -4.67 -15.38
C GLU A 136 9.80 -4.67 -14.14
N ASP A 137 8.69 -5.39 -14.21
CA ASP A 137 7.65 -5.40 -13.17
C ASP A 137 8.13 -6.02 -11.83
N ASP A 138 9.18 -6.84 -11.90
CA ASP A 138 9.84 -7.46 -10.76
C ASP A 138 11.01 -6.63 -10.22
N GLU A 139 11.34 -5.48 -10.82
CA GLU A 139 12.28 -4.53 -10.23
C GLU A 139 11.65 -3.83 -9.02
N SER A 140 12.50 -3.52 -8.03
CA SER A 140 12.17 -2.69 -6.88
C SER A 140 12.38 -1.20 -7.15
N ILE A 141 11.79 -0.35 -6.32
CA ILE A 141 11.96 1.10 -6.42
C ILE A 141 13.44 1.50 -6.30
N GLU A 142 14.23 0.83 -5.45
CA GLU A 142 15.67 1.07 -5.33
C GLU A 142 16.43 0.74 -6.63
N GLU A 143 16.09 -0.37 -7.27
CA GLU A 143 16.66 -0.80 -8.54
C GLU A 143 16.31 0.18 -9.68
N ALA A 144 15.09 0.74 -9.64
CA ALA A 144 14.62 1.80 -10.54
C ALA A 144 15.24 3.18 -10.23
N GLU A 145 15.54 3.49 -8.97
CA GLU A 145 16.12 4.75 -8.50
C GLU A 145 17.63 4.88 -8.73
N SER A 146 18.32 3.79 -9.04
CA SER A 146 19.76 3.77 -9.40
C SER A 146 20.16 4.65 -10.61
N THR A 147 19.21 5.36 -11.22
CA THR A 147 19.39 6.33 -12.30
C THR A 147 18.83 7.69 -11.85
N GLU A 148 19.54 8.80 -12.09
CA GLU A 148 19.14 10.13 -11.61
C GLU A 148 17.68 10.51 -11.97
N GLY A 149 16.97 11.13 -11.03
CA GLY A 149 15.62 11.66 -11.20
C GLY A 149 14.50 10.77 -10.64
N ASN A 150 13.46 11.37 -10.08
CA ASN A 150 12.38 10.63 -9.38
C ASN A 150 11.13 10.43 -10.25
N VAL A 151 11.25 10.71 -11.56
CA VAL A 151 10.14 10.63 -12.51
C VAL A 151 10.21 9.32 -13.28
N ILE A 152 9.10 8.59 -13.29
CA ILE A 152 8.89 7.40 -14.11
C ILE A 152 7.63 7.63 -14.94
N THR A 153 7.68 7.30 -16.23
CA THR A 153 6.55 7.45 -17.15
C THR A 153 6.01 6.06 -17.51
N LEU A 154 4.69 5.89 -17.51
CA LEU A 154 4.03 4.72 -18.09
C LEU A 154 3.94 4.88 -19.60
N THR A 155 4.44 3.89 -20.34
CA THR A 155 4.37 3.87 -21.81
C THR A 155 3.80 2.55 -22.30
N GLU A 156 3.00 2.58 -23.36
CA GLU A 156 2.59 1.37 -24.09
C GLU A 156 3.81 0.65 -24.69
N LEU A 157 3.68 -0.68 -24.87
CA LEU A 157 4.77 -1.59 -25.26
C LEU A 157 5.36 -1.35 -26.66
#